data_AF-A0A7R9DPY9-F1
#
_entry.id   AF-A0A7R9DPY9-F1
#
_cell.length_a   1.000
_cell.length_b   1.000
_cell.length_c   1.000
_cell.angle_alpha   90.00
_cell.angle_beta   90.00
_cell.angle_gamma   90.00
#
_symmetry.space_group_name_H-M   'P 1'
#
loop_
_entity.id
_entity.type
_entity.pdbx_description
1 polymer ?
#
loop_
_entity_poly.entity_id
_entity_poly.type
_entity_poly.pdbx_seq_one_letter_code
_entity_poly.pdbx_strand_id
1 'polypeptide(L)'
;QDVLSEVKEGFGNQINLCRDRGLNPGNRAQKSDILPLDRQAENPRAALSFYWEALKRCVRVEGRVEKLPEEESDSYFHSRPLESQIGSSVSAQSTPIPSRDTLTQRELQLAAEYGDGKKELPRPSHWGGYVVIPESVEFWQGQTTRIHDRIRFRRPRSGEQPDGVMLHRGESGWVYERLSP
;
A
#
# COMPACT_ATOMS: atom_id res chain seq x y z
N GLN A 1 12.24 1.58 3.27
CA GLN A 1 11.70 1.50 4.64
C GLN A 1 10.23 1.16 4.51
N ASP A 2 9.75 0.22 5.30
CA ASP A 2 8.33 -0.14 5.30
C ASP A 2 7.58 0.79 6.26
N VAL A 3 6.46 1.36 5.80
CA VAL A 3 5.63 2.25 6.62
C VAL A 3 4.26 1.62 6.77
N LEU A 4 3.78 1.54 8.01
CA LEU A 4 2.42 1.12 8.30
C LEU A 4 1.44 2.12 7.67
N SER A 5 0.53 1.61 6.84
CA SER A 5 -0.57 2.37 6.28
C SER A 5 -1.90 1.70 6.54
N GLU A 6 -2.90 2.50 6.84
CA GLU A 6 -4.29 2.06 6.78
C GLU A 6 -4.77 2.20 5.34
N VAL A 7 -5.27 1.09 4.78
CA VAL A 7 -5.87 1.06 3.45
C VAL A 7 -7.37 0.98 3.62
N LYS A 8 -8.10 1.94 3.04
CA LYS A 8 -9.56 1.92 2.96
C LYS A 8 -10.01 1.45 1.59
N GLU A 9 -10.82 0.39 1.56
CA GLU A 9 -11.39 -0.20 0.35
C GLU A 9 -12.89 -0.44 0.54
N GLY A 10 -13.73 0.32 -0.17
CA GLY A 10 -15.19 0.23 -0.01
C GLY A 10 -15.63 0.44 1.44
N PHE A 11 -16.14 -0.63 2.08
CA PHE A 11 -16.64 -0.64 3.46
C PHE A 11 -15.62 -1.15 4.52
N GLY A 12 -14.40 -1.53 4.13
CA GLY A 12 -13.39 -2.10 5.05
C GLY A 12 -12.12 -1.26 5.14
N ASN A 13 -11.50 -1.27 6.33
CA ASN A 13 -10.17 -0.72 6.56
C ASN A 13 -9.22 -1.83 7.05
N GLN A 14 -7.98 -1.88 6.53
CA GLN A 14 -6.96 -2.82 6.99
C GLN A 14 -5.60 -2.15 7.10
N ILE A 15 -4.87 -2.42 8.18
CA ILE A 15 -3.49 -1.98 8.36
C ILE A 15 -2.57 -2.90 7.55
N ASN A 16 -1.70 -2.31 6.74
CA ASN A 16 -0.78 -3.01 5.87
C ASN A 16 0.60 -2.35 5.88
N LEU A 17 1.62 -3.07 5.42
CA LEU A 17 2.94 -2.51 5.17
C LEU A 17 2.98 -1.95 3.74
N CYS A 18 3.33 -0.68 3.61
CA CYS A 18 3.64 -0.06 2.33
C CYS A 18 5.16 -0.04 2.16
N ARG A 19 5.63 -0.45 0.98
CA ARG A 19 7.06 -0.47 0.65
C ARG A 19 7.37 0.58 -0.40
N ASP A 20 8.34 1.43 -0.07
CA ASP A 20 8.87 2.43 -0.99
C ASP A 20 9.83 1.78 -2.00
N ARG A 21 9.69 2.14 -3.29
CA ARG A 21 10.61 1.76 -4.38
C ARG A 21 11.75 2.75 -4.59
N GLY A 22 11.84 3.78 -3.74
CA GLY A 22 12.70 4.93 -3.95
C GLY A 22 12.01 5.96 -4.85
N LEU A 23 12.30 7.24 -4.60
CA LEU A 23 11.77 8.40 -5.31
C LEU A 23 12.35 8.49 -6.74
N ASN A 24 11.86 7.65 -7.66
CA ASN A 24 12.00 7.91 -9.08
C ASN A 24 10.88 8.88 -9.53
N PRO A 25 11.11 9.76 -10.52
CA PRO A 25 10.17 10.81 -10.95
C PRO A 25 8.81 10.31 -11.49
N GLY A 26 8.57 9.00 -11.46
CA GLY A 26 7.31 8.34 -11.84
C GLY A 26 6.34 8.01 -10.69
N ASN A 27 6.58 8.43 -9.44
CA ASN A 27 5.67 8.29 -8.28
C ASN A 27 4.89 6.96 -8.23
N ARG A 28 5.54 5.87 -7.79
CA ARG A 28 4.87 4.57 -7.56
C ARG A 28 5.09 4.12 -6.12
N ALA A 29 4.07 4.24 -5.28
CA ALA A 29 4.06 3.60 -3.97
C ALA A 29 3.61 2.14 -4.13
N GLN A 30 4.43 1.18 -3.70
CA GLN A 30 4.07 -0.24 -3.80
C GLN A 30 3.50 -0.74 -2.49
N LYS A 31 2.45 -1.54 -2.59
CA LYS A 31 1.93 -2.33 -1.48
C LYS A 31 2.48 -3.74 -1.59
N SER A 32 3.18 -4.17 -0.55
CA SER A 32 3.47 -5.58 -0.28
C SER A 32 2.59 -6.03 0.87
N ASP A 33 1.44 -6.56 0.51
CA ASP A 33 0.84 -7.77 1.08
C ASP A 33 -0.65 -7.79 0.72
N ILE A 34 -1.01 -8.95 0.16
CA ILE A 34 -2.30 -9.43 -0.34
C ILE A 34 -3.49 -8.58 0.10
N LEU A 35 -4.07 -7.86 -0.85
CA LEU A 35 -5.47 -7.44 -0.75
C LEU A 35 -6.35 -8.55 -1.33
N PRO A 36 -7.58 -8.72 -0.84
CA PRO A 36 -8.52 -9.64 -1.47
C PRO A 36 -8.69 -9.24 -2.94
N LEU A 37 -8.13 -10.06 -3.83
CA LEU A 37 -8.08 -9.83 -5.28
C LEU A 37 -9.46 -9.49 -5.86
N ASP A 38 -10.50 -10.08 -5.27
CA ASP A 38 -11.88 -10.01 -5.75
C ASP A 38 -12.48 -8.60 -5.62
N ARG A 39 -12.09 -7.79 -4.63
CA ARG A 39 -12.75 -6.49 -4.38
C ARG A 39 -12.20 -5.35 -5.24
N GLN A 40 -10.95 -5.42 -5.66
CA GLN A 40 -10.35 -4.37 -6.48
C GLN A 40 -10.72 -4.44 -7.96
N ALA A 41 -11.17 -5.61 -8.43
CA ALA A 41 -11.70 -5.76 -9.79
C ALA A 41 -12.99 -4.93 -9.99
N GLU A 42 -13.79 -4.73 -8.94
CA GLU A 42 -15.05 -3.98 -9.00
C GLU A 42 -14.86 -2.47 -8.79
N ASN A 43 -13.86 -2.06 -7.98
CA ASN A 43 -13.55 -0.66 -7.72
C ASN A 43 -12.04 -0.45 -7.57
N PRO A 44 -11.30 -0.08 -8.64
CA PRO A 44 -9.85 0.05 -8.62
C PRO A 44 -9.40 1.38 -8.00
N ARG A 45 -9.89 1.71 -6.81
CA ARG A 45 -9.59 2.94 -6.07
C ARG A 45 -9.21 2.58 -4.64
N ALA A 46 -8.16 3.21 -4.13
CA ALA A 46 -7.76 3.07 -2.74
C ALA A 46 -7.31 4.41 -2.14
N ALA A 47 -7.41 4.47 -0.82
CA ALA A 47 -6.80 5.52 -0.02
C ALA A 47 -5.83 4.88 0.98
N LEU A 48 -4.64 5.46 1.09
CA LEU A 48 -3.61 5.11 2.09
C LEU A 48 -3.51 6.25 3.10
N SER A 49 -3.42 5.91 4.39
CA SER A 49 -3.15 6.87 5.46
C SER A 49 -1.91 6.44 6.24
N PHE A 50 -0.90 7.31 6.26
CA PHE A 50 0.32 7.15 7.02
C PHE A 50 0.30 8.11 8.20
N TYR A 51 0.17 7.59 9.41
CA TYR A 51 0.10 8.41 10.62
C TYR A 51 1.33 8.20 11.49
N TRP A 52 2.06 9.29 11.74
CA TRP A 52 3.18 9.33 12.68
C TRP A 52 2.80 10.18 13.88
N GLU A 53 2.28 9.52 14.91
CA GLU A 53 1.79 10.16 16.14
C GLU A 53 2.86 11.07 16.77
N ALA A 54 4.09 10.55 16.97
CA ALA A 54 5.19 11.30 17.59
C ALA A 54 5.55 12.58 16.84
N LEU A 55 5.34 12.62 15.51
CA LEU A 55 5.59 13.80 14.68
C LEU A 55 4.35 14.67 14.52
N LYS A 56 3.18 14.18 14.97
CA LYS A 56 1.87 14.74 14.67
C LYS A 56 1.71 14.99 13.17
N ARG A 57 2.08 14.00 12.36
CA ARG A 57 2.00 14.08 10.90
C ARG A 57 1.11 13.00 10.36
N CYS A 58 0.31 13.36 9.37
CA CYS A 58 -0.46 12.41 8.59
C CYS A 58 -0.22 12.70 7.11
N VAL A 59 0.04 11.65 6.33
CA VAL A 59 0.07 11.72 4.87
C VAL A 59 -1.04 10.84 4.34
N ARG A 60 -1.93 11.41 3.54
CA ARG A 60 -2.99 10.68 2.85
C ARG A 60 -2.70 10.62 1.37
N VAL A 61 -2.80 9.43 0.79
CA VAL A 61 -2.62 9.21 -0.65
C VAL A 61 -3.89 8.60 -1.20
N GLU A 62 -4.47 9.21 -2.22
CA GLU A 62 -5.68 8.72 -2.88
C GLU A 62 -5.40 8.53 -4.38
N GLY A 63 -5.88 7.43 -4.94
CA GLY A 63 -5.62 7.14 -6.34
C GLY A 63 -6.24 5.86 -6.85
N ARG A 64 -5.94 5.57 -8.11
CA ARG A 64 -6.29 4.30 -8.75
C ARG A 64 -5.31 3.21 -8.36
N VAL A 65 -5.79 1.97 -8.31
CA VAL A 65 -4.98 0.80 -8.00
C VAL A 65 -4.74 -0.02 -9.25
N GLU A 66 -3.51 -0.48 -9.45
CA GLU A 66 -3.16 -1.45 -10.47
C GLU A 66 -2.48 -2.66 -9.84
N LYS A 67 -2.75 -3.86 -10.36
CA LYS A 67 -2.04 -5.07 -9.96
C LYS A 67 -0.63 -5.05 -10.55
N LEU A 68 0.36 -5.48 -9.76
CA LEU A 68 1.71 -5.64 -10.28
C LEU A 68 1.80 -6.81 -11.26
N PRO A 69 2.72 -6.75 -12.24
CA PRO A 69 3.06 -7.90 -13.08
C PRO A 69 3.42 -9.13 -12.24
N GLU A 70 3.17 -10.31 -12.78
CA GLU A 70 3.46 -11.57 -12.07
C GLU A 70 4.95 -11.73 -11.83
N GLU A 71 5.79 -11.36 -12.80
CA GLU A 71 7.25 -11.45 -12.70
C GLU A 71 7.80 -10.54 -11.60
N GLU A 72 7.22 -9.35 -11.44
CA GLU A 72 7.58 -8.44 -10.34
C GLU A 72 7.16 -9.04 -8.99
N SER A 73 6.01 -9.70 -8.93
CA SER A 73 5.53 -10.37 -7.72
C SER A 73 6.38 -11.60 -7.37
N ASP A 74 6.80 -12.39 -8.36
CA ASP A 74 7.71 -13.53 -8.18
C ASP A 74 9.07 -13.08 -7.66
N SER A 75 9.70 -12.12 -8.35
CA SER A 75 10.99 -11.57 -7.93
C SER A 75 10.93 -11.02 -6.51
N TYR A 76 9.85 -10.31 -6.18
CA TYR A 76 9.65 -9.79 -4.83
C TYR A 76 9.45 -10.89 -3.79
N PHE A 77 8.62 -11.90 -4.08
CA PHE A 77 8.37 -13.04 -3.20
C PHE A 77 9.68 -13.75 -2.84
N HIS A 78 10.50 -14.08 -3.83
CA HIS A 78 11.76 -14.79 -3.64
C HIS A 78 12.85 -13.95 -2.97
N SER A 79 12.74 -12.62 -2.98
CA SER A 79 13.67 -11.74 -2.24
C SER A 79 13.47 -11.74 -0.72
N ARG A 80 12.33 -12.27 -0.23
CA ARG A 80 11.99 -12.29 1.20
C ARG A 80 12.69 -13.44 1.92
N PRO A 81 12.94 -13.34 3.24
CA PRO A 81 13.39 -14.49 4.03
C PRO A 81 12.46 -15.70 3.85
N LEU A 82 13.02 -16.91 3.82
CA LEU A 82 12.25 -18.14 3.58
C LEU A 82 11.06 -18.29 4.54
N GLU A 83 11.25 -17.95 5.82
CA GLU A 83 10.17 -17.96 6.82
C GLU A 83 8.99 -17.07 6.43
N SER A 84 9.26 -15.90 5.83
CA SER A 84 8.22 -14.98 5.33
C SER A 84 7.51 -15.52 4.09
N GLN A 85 8.26 -16.21 3.22
CA GLN A 85 7.69 -16.90 2.05
C GLN A 85 6.75 -18.02 2.52
N ILE A 86 7.21 -18.88 3.44
CA ILE A 86 6.43 -19.96 4.04
C ILE A 86 5.16 -19.41 4.69
N GLY A 87 5.28 -18.40 5.56
CA GLY A 87 4.11 -17.81 6.23
C GLY A 87 3.05 -17.28 5.27
N SER A 88 3.47 -16.78 4.11
CA SER A 88 2.56 -16.32 3.05
C SER A 88 1.90 -17.47 2.28
N SER A 89 2.56 -18.62 2.20
CA SER A 89 2.07 -19.83 1.54
C SER A 89 1.20 -20.72 2.43
N VAL A 90 1.29 -20.56 3.76
CA VAL A 90 0.51 -21.33 4.74
C VAL A 90 -0.97 -20.92 4.77
N SER A 91 -1.27 -19.66 4.48
CA SER A 91 -2.61 -19.10 4.67
C SER A 91 -3.21 -18.53 3.38
N ALA A 92 -4.46 -18.90 3.11
CA ALA A 92 -5.37 -18.09 2.30
C ALA A 92 -5.93 -16.99 3.23
N GLN A 93 -5.35 -15.79 3.17
CA GLN A 93 -5.66 -14.71 4.12
C GLN A 93 -7.17 -14.42 4.18
N SER A 94 -7.69 -14.19 5.39
CA SER A 94 -9.10 -13.85 5.66
C SER A 94 -10.12 -14.96 5.39
N THR A 95 -9.69 -16.22 5.25
CA THR A 95 -10.58 -17.39 5.15
C THR A 95 -10.76 -18.07 6.52
N PRO A 96 -11.97 -18.56 6.87
CA PRO A 96 -12.18 -19.33 8.11
C PRO A 96 -11.39 -20.63 8.10
N ILE A 97 -10.75 -20.96 9.23
CA ILE A 97 -10.00 -22.20 9.43
C ILE A 97 -10.45 -22.92 10.71
N PRO A 98 -10.29 -24.25 10.83
CA PRO A 98 -10.75 -25.00 12.00
C PRO A 98 -10.00 -24.63 13.29
N SER A 99 -8.69 -24.37 13.19
CA SER A 99 -7.86 -24.05 14.35
C SER A 99 -6.51 -23.46 13.92
N ARG A 100 -5.75 -22.92 14.88
CA ARG A 100 -4.36 -22.50 14.68
C ARG A 100 -3.46 -23.65 14.25
N ASP A 101 -3.70 -24.87 14.76
CA ASP A 101 -2.88 -26.04 14.48
C ASP A 101 -2.84 -26.36 12.97
N THR A 102 -3.92 -26.07 12.25
CA THR A 102 -3.96 -26.20 10.78
C THR A 102 -2.85 -25.40 10.10
N LEU A 103 -2.58 -24.17 10.57
CA LEU A 103 -1.51 -23.33 10.03
C LEU A 103 -0.13 -23.85 10.44
N THR A 104 0.04 -24.22 11.71
CA THR A 104 1.32 -24.72 12.23
C THR A 104 1.74 -26.03 11.56
N GLN A 105 0.82 -26.96 11.31
CA GLN A 105 1.13 -28.20 10.59
C GLN A 105 1.56 -27.92 9.15
N ARG A 106 0.88 -26.98 8.47
CA ARG A 106 1.22 -26.60 7.10
C ARG A 106 2.57 -25.89 7.04
N GLU A 107 2.88 -25.04 8.01
CA GLU A 107 4.17 -24.37 8.16
C GLU A 107 5.30 -25.40 8.33
N LEU A 108 5.15 -26.37 9.24
CA LEU A 108 6.14 -27.44 9.45
C LEU A 108 6.35 -28.28 8.19
N GLN A 109 5.28 -28.59 7.46
CA GLN A 109 5.37 -29.32 6.19
C GLN A 109 6.21 -28.56 5.16
N LEU A 110 5.93 -27.26 4.97
CA LEU A 110 6.66 -26.43 4.03
C LEU A 110 8.11 -26.20 4.49
N ALA A 111 8.35 -26.02 5.78
CA ALA A 111 9.70 -25.91 6.34
C ALA A 111 10.52 -27.19 6.12
N ALA A 112 9.90 -28.37 6.27
CA ALA A 112 10.57 -29.64 5.99
C ALA A 112 10.89 -29.84 4.50
N GLU A 113 10.01 -29.37 3.60
CA GLU A 113 10.17 -29.54 2.16
C GLU A 113 11.14 -28.53 1.52
N TYR A 114 11.14 -27.28 2.00
CA TYR A 114 11.86 -26.16 1.37
C TYR A 114 13.00 -25.60 2.25
N GLY A 115 13.09 -26.02 3.52
CA GLY A 115 14.04 -25.48 4.50
C GLY A 115 15.52 -25.77 4.22
N ASP A 116 15.83 -26.78 3.40
CA ASP A 116 17.21 -27.13 3.03
C ASP A 116 17.77 -26.29 1.87
N GLY A 117 16.95 -25.41 1.29
CA GLY A 117 17.33 -24.51 0.21
C GLY A 117 17.59 -25.19 -1.14
N LYS A 118 17.33 -26.50 -1.28
CA LYS A 118 17.53 -27.23 -2.55
C LYS A 118 16.38 -27.02 -3.54
N LYS A 119 15.22 -26.57 -3.04
CA LYS A 119 14.03 -26.27 -3.82
C LYS A 119 13.57 -24.85 -3.49
N GLU A 120 13.13 -24.13 -4.51
CA GLU A 120 12.47 -22.85 -4.32
C GLU A 120 10.98 -23.07 -4.04
N LEU A 121 10.45 -22.37 -3.04
CA LEU A 121 9.03 -22.37 -2.73
C LEU A 121 8.31 -21.54 -3.80
N PRO A 122 7.38 -22.11 -4.60
CA PRO A 122 6.64 -21.32 -5.58
C PRO A 122 5.77 -20.27 -4.90
N ARG A 123 5.67 -19.08 -5.50
CA ARG A 123 4.75 -18.05 -5.05
C ARG A 123 3.30 -18.55 -5.16
N PRO A 124 2.47 -18.45 -4.11
CA PRO A 124 1.05 -18.77 -4.20
C PRO A 124 0.33 -17.89 -5.22
N SER A 125 -0.62 -18.44 -5.99
CA SER A 125 -1.37 -17.70 -7.02
C SER A 125 -2.20 -16.53 -6.47
N HIS A 126 -2.66 -16.64 -5.22
CA HIS A 126 -3.36 -15.57 -4.51
C HIS A 126 -2.42 -14.49 -3.93
N TRP A 127 -1.10 -14.71 -3.99
CA TRP A 127 -0.11 -13.77 -3.49
C TRP A 127 0.37 -12.83 -4.61
N GLY A 128 0.38 -11.54 -4.35
CA GLY A 128 0.88 -10.54 -5.29
C GLY A 128 0.91 -9.15 -4.67
N GLY A 129 1.37 -8.18 -5.45
CA GLY A 129 1.40 -6.78 -5.05
C GLY A 129 0.45 -5.90 -5.85
N TYR A 130 0.17 -4.74 -5.28
CA TYR A 130 -0.60 -3.67 -5.91
C TYR A 130 0.17 -2.36 -5.85
N VAL A 131 -0.06 -1.49 -6.82
CA VAL A 131 0.47 -0.12 -6.83
C VAL A 131 -0.69 0.87 -6.77
N VAL A 132 -0.59 1.84 -5.86
CA VAL A 132 -1.50 2.99 -5.85
C VAL A 132 -0.84 4.08 -6.68
N ILE A 133 -1.52 4.51 -7.74
CA ILE A 133 -1.07 5.61 -8.60
C ILE A 133 -1.70 6.88 -8.06
N PRO A 134 -0.91 7.79 -7.44
CA PRO A 134 -1.47 8.93 -6.75
C PRO A 134 -2.16 9.89 -7.71
N GLU A 135 -3.40 10.26 -7.36
CA GLU A 135 -4.14 11.36 -7.98
C GLU A 135 -4.31 12.53 -7.02
N SER A 136 -4.26 12.24 -5.71
CA SER A 136 -4.16 13.24 -4.66
C SER A 136 -3.23 12.78 -3.53
N VAL A 137 -2.48 13.72 -2.98
CA VAL A 137 -1.65 13.53 -1.78
C VAL A 137 -1.90 14.70 -0.83
N GLU A 138 -2.31 14.43 0.40
CA GLU A 138 -2.50 15.45 1.44
C GLU A 138 -1.43 15.28 2.52
N PHE A 139 -0.76 16.39 2.83
CA PHE A 139 0.12 16.51 3.98
C PHE A 139 -0.60 17.26 5.08
N TRP A 140 -0.77 16.59 6.21
CA TRP A 140 -1.34 17.15 7.42
C TRP A 140 -0.25 17.26 8.50
N GLN A 141 -0.15 18.43 9.12
CA GLN A 141 0.72 18.69 10.25
C GLN A 141 -0.10 19.23 11.42
N GLY A 142 -0.06 18.48 12.51
CA GLY A 142 -0.72 18.82 13.75
C GLY A 142 -0.07 20.04 14.41
N GLN A 143 -0.92 20.88 14.97
CA GLN A 143 -0.58 22.14 15.64
C GLN A 143 -1.26 22.15 17.01
N THR A 144 -0.62 22.72 18.02
CA THR A 144 -1.16 22.79 19.39
C THR A 144 -2.41 23.67 19.47
N THR A 145 -2.52 24.67 18.60
CA THR A 145 -3.63 25.63 18.51
C THR A 145 -4.89 25.08 17.85
N ARG A 146 -4.90 23.79 17.44
CA ARG A 146 -5.95 23.15 16.62
C ARG A 146 -6.11 23.70 15.20
N ILE A 147 -5.34 24.73 14.83
CA ILE A 147 -5.29 25.26 13.46
C ILE A 147 -4.23 24.45 12.70
N HIS A 148 -4.59 23.24 12.28
CA HIS A 148 -3.69 22.33 11.60
C HIS A 148 -3.34 22.79 10.18
N ASP A 149 -2.11 22.52 9.77
CA ASP A 149 -1.68 22.75 8.40
C ASP A 149 -2.14 21.59 7.53
N ARG A 150 -2.84 21.91 6.44
CA ARG A 150 -3.25 20.94 5.42
C ARG A 150 -2.89 21.46 4.05
N ILE A 151 -1.99 20.76 3.38
CA ILE A 151 -1.59 21.06 2.01
C ILE A 151 -1.91 19.84 1.16
N ARG A 152 -2.81 20.03 0.18
CA ARG A 152 -3.23 18.96 -0.72
C ARG A 152 -2.66 19.20 -2.10
N PHE A 153 -1.92 18.22 -2.61
CA PHE A 153 -1.56 18.07 -4.00
C PHE A 153 -2.62 17.23 -4.71
N ARG A 154 -3.00 17.62 -5.93
CA ARG A 154 -3.87 16.84 -6.80
C ARG A 154 -3.59 17.09 -8.28
N ARG A 155 -4.08 16.21 -9.15
CA ARG A 155 -4.14 16.50 -10.58
C ARG A 155 -5.15 17.63 -10.83
N PRO A 156 -4.84 18.59 -11.73
CA PRO A 156 -5.78 19.65 -12.09
C PRO A 156 -6.99 19.08 -12.81
N ARG A 157 -8.15 19.71 -12.62
CA ARG A 157 -9.37 19.39 -13.36
C ARG A 157 -9.28 19.96 -14.78
N SER A 158 -10.06 19.42 -15.71
CA SER A 158 -10.09 19.95 -17.08
C SER A 158 -10.44 21.44 -17.09
N GLY A 159 -9.61 22.26 -17.72
CA GLY A 159 -9.77 23.72 -17.80
C GLY A 159 -9.41 24.50 -16.53
N GLU A 160 -8.97 23.84 -15.46
CA GLU A 160 -8.60 24.50 -14.21
C GLU A 160 -7.23 25.18 -14.35
N GLN A 161 -7.17 26.47 -14.03
CA GLN A 161 -5.94 27.26 -14.07
C GLN A 161 -5.56 27.71 -12.66
N PRO A 162 -4.30 27.48 -12.21
CA PRO A 162 -3.83 28.00 -10.94
C PRO A 162 -3.88 29.53 -10.90
N ASP A 163 -4.56 30.09 -9.90
CA ASP A 163 -4.69 31.54 -9.68
C ASP A 163 -3.51 32.12 -8.88
N GLY A 164 -2.70 31.25 -8.24
CA GLY A 164 -1.60 31.64 -7.37
C GLY A 164 -2.03 32.17 -6.00
N VAL A 165 -3.32 32.13 -5.69
CA VAL A 165 -3.90 32.61 -4.42
C VAL A 165 -4.45 31.45 -3.61
N MET A 166 -5.39 30.69 -4.16
CA MET A 166 -5.95 29.48 -3.53
C MET A 166 -5.37 28.22 -4.16
N LEU A 167 -5.10 28.26 -5.47
CA LEU A 167 -4.59 27.15 -6.23
C LEU A 167 -3.23 27.51 -6.84
N HIS A 168 -2.23 26.74 -6.49
CA HIS A 168 -0.85 26.97 -6.91
C HIS A 168 -0.39 25.87 -7.87
N ARG A 169 0.51 26.23 -8.78
CA ARG A 169 1.17 25.28 -9.68
C ARG A 169 2.23 24.49 -8.91
N GLY A 170 2.15 23.17 -8.98
CA GLY A 170 3.20 22.25 -8.55
C GLY A 170 4.05 21.75 -9.72
N GLU A 171 5.02 20.91 -9.41
CA GLU A 171 5.86 20.24 -10.42
C GLU A 171 5.10 19.10 -11.12
N SER A 172 5.62 18.64 -12.27
CA SER A 172 5.15 17.42 -12.95
C SER A 172 3.63 17.34 -13.18
N GLY A 173 3.01 18.50 -13.46
CA GLY A 173 1.58 18.61 -13.74
C GLY A 173 0.67 18.45 -12.51
N TRP A 174 1.19 18.68 -11.31
CA TRP A 174 0.40 18.78 -10.08
C TRP A 174 -0.04 20.21 -9.82
N VAL A 175 -1.14 20.36 -9.10
CA VAL A 175 -1.53 21.61 -8.44
C VAL A 175 -1.64 21.37 -6.95
N TYR A 176 -1.48 22.41 -6.15
CA TYR A 176 -1.67 22.30 -4.71
C TYR A 176 -2.45 23.48 -4.12
N GLU A 177 -3.14 23.20 -3.04
CA GLU A 177 -3.99 24.16 -2.33
C GLU A 177 -3.89 23.90 -0.82
N ARG A 178 -4.12 24.96 -0.04
CA ARG A 178 -4.25 24.85 1.41
C ARG A 178 -5.70 24.57 1.77
N LEU A 179 -5.93 23.62 2.66
CA LEU A 179 -7.26 23.31 3.19
C LEU A 179 -7.41 23.84 4.61
N SER A 180 -8.64 24.18 5.00
CA SER A 180 -8.96 24.39 6.41
C SER A 180 -8.76 23.09 7.19
N PRO A 181 -8.27 23.14 8.44
CA PRO A 181 -8.08 21.97 9.29
C PRO A 181 -9.32 21.08 9.38
#